data_AF-A0A7D7L0G7-F1
#
_entry.id   AF-A0A7D7L0G7-F1
#
_cell.length_a   1.000
_cell.length_b   1.000
_cell.length_c   1.000
_cell.angle_alpha   90.00
_cell.angle_beta   90.00
_cell.angle_gamma   90.00
#
_symmetry.space_group_name_H-M   'P 1'
#
loop_
_entity.id
_entity.type
_entity.pdbx_description
1 polymer ?
#
loop_
_entity_poly.entity_id
_entity_poly.type
_entity_poly.pdbx_seq_one_letter_code
_entity_poly.pdbx_strand_id
1 'polypeptide(L)'
;MVPQDHAPGAEAEVDFGEVYVILDGVKTKCHMFVYRLSHSGKAIHRVYPTGGQEAFLEGHIEAFHALGGIPTRHIRYDNLTSAVVQVIHGGDRLRDENERWVLFRSHYGFDAFYCQPGIDGAHEKGGVEGEVGWFRRNHLTPMPEVATLDELNDKIRAWEVDDNTRRITGHANTIGQDYHAELPHLAPLPADDFDPGLILHPRVDRSALITVRMVKYSVPAHLIGQRVRVSLRASCVVVFEGRTVLATHPRLGTRGVTRVELDHYLEVLRHKPGAFPGSTALAQARAAGAFTAAHDAFWAAARKTSGDVAGTQALIDVLLLHRSLPSDAVIAGITSALSVGATSPDVVAVEARRHATGHTPAPTPASAEAHHHTPTGTP
;
A
#
# COMPACT_ATOMS: atom_id res chain seq x y z
N MET A 1 -9.62 34.79 -20.33
CA MET A 1 -8.62 33.99 -19.60
C MET A 1 -7.26 34.52 -20.01
N VAL A 2 -6.44 34.96 -19.06
CA VAL A 2 -5.06 35.37 -19.34
C VAL A 2 -4.19 34.11 -19.27
N PRO A 3 -3.35 33.82 -20.28
CA PRO A 3 -2.44 32.68 -20.22
C PRO A 3 -1.53 32.77 -18.99
N GLN A 4 -1.44 31.69 -18.22
CA GLN A 4 -0.47 31.56 -17.13
C GLN A 4 0.73 30.76 -17.62
N ASP A 5 1.92 31.19 -17.20
CA ASP A 5 3.16 30.47 -17.43
C ASP A 5 3.65 29.92 -16.09
N HIS A 6 3.94 28.61 -16.04
CA HIS A 6 4.35 27.93 -14.83
C HIS A 6 5.80 27.46 -14.99
N ALA A 7 6.69 27.90 -14.09
CA ALA A 7 8.07 27.47 -14.13
C ALA A 7 8.19 25.96 -13.83
N PRO A 8 9.13 25.24 -14.48
CA PRO A 8 9.37 23.82 -14.21
C PRO A 8 9.63 23.57 -12.72
N GLY A 9 8.94 22.59 -12.14
CA GLY A 9 9.15 22.12 -10.78
C GLY A 9 8.68 23.10 -9.69
N ALA A 10 8.08 24.23 -10.06
CA ALA A 10 7.65 25.23 -9.11
C ALA A 10 6.33 24.85 -8.44
N GLU A 11 5.35 24.41 -9.22
CA GLU A 11 3.96 24.32 -8.78
C GLU A 11 3.30 22.99 -9.11
N ALA A 12 2.44 22.55 -8.21
CA ALA A 12 1.46 21.50 -8.48
C ALA A 12 0.07 21.91 -8.02
N GLU A 13 -0.94 21.18 -8.49
CA GLU A 13 -2.33 21.30 -8.09
C GLU A 13 -2.82 19.95 -7.57
N VAL A 14 -3.62 19.98 -6.51
CA VAL A 14 -4.25 18.80 -5.91
C VAL A 14 -5.76 18.94 -5.90
N ASP A 15 -6.44 17.87 -6.31
CA ASP A 15 -7.87 17.67 -6.10
C ASP A 15 -8.13 16.34 -5.37
N PHE A 16 -9.18 16.30 -4.54
CA PHE A 16 -9.60 15.08 -3.86
C PHE A 16 -11.12 15.01 -3.76
N GLY A 17 -11.71 14.10 -4.54
CA GLY A 17 -13.15 14.07 -4.75
C GLY A 17 -13.73 12.66 -4.82
N GLU A 18 -15.06 12.58 -4.78
CA GLU A 18 -15.77 11.30 -4.85
C GLU A 18 -15.79 10.72 -6.27
N VAL A 19 -15.70 9.40 -6.38
CA VAL A 19 -15.84 8.61 -7.61
C VAL A 19 -16.68 7.36 -7.33
N TYR A 20 -17.36 6.82 -8.33
CA TYR A 20 -18.03 5.53 -8.25
C TYR A 20 -17.33 4.50 -9.13
N VAL A 21 -17.17 3.29 -8.60
CA VAL A 21 -16.61 2.13 -9.29
C VAL A 21 -17.48 0.91 -9.03
N ILE A 22 -17.36 -0.14 -9.83
CA ILE A 22 -17.96 -1.44 -9.53
C ILE A 22 -16.89 -2.29 -8.84
N LEU A 23 -16.95 -2.36 -7.51
CA LEU A 23 -16.00 -3.10 -6.68
C LEU A 23 -16.63 -4.42 -6.27
N ASP A 24 -16.03 -5.54 -6.68
CA ASP A 24 -16.52 -6.90 -6.43
C ASP A 24 -18.01 -7.05 -6.82
N GLY A 25 -18.37 -6.52 -8.00
CA GLY A 25 -19.74 -6.52 -8.53
C GLY A 25 -20.70 -5.50 -7.90
N VAL A 26 -20.26 -4.70 -6.92
CA VAL A 26 -21.10 -3.73 -6.21
C VAL A 26 -20.68 -2.29 -6.56
N LYS A 27 -21.66 -1.47 -6.98
CA LYS A 27 -21.45 -0.03 -7.17
C LYS A 27 -21.06 0.61 -5.83
N THR A 28 -19.80 1.00 -5.72
CA THR A 28 -19.18 1.46 -4.48
C THR A 28 -18.68 2.88 -4.65
N LYS A 29 -18.95 3.71 -3.65
CA LYS A 29 -18.43 5.08 -3.58
C LYS A 29 -17.00 5.03 -3.02
N CYS A 30 -16.08 5.64 -3.73
CA CYS A 30 -14.67 5.77 -3.38
C CYS A 30 -14.24 7.24 -3.49
N HIS A 31 -12.98 7.52 -3.19
CA HIS A 31 -12.41 8.86 -3.26
C HIS A 31 -11.13 8.82 -4.10
N MET A 32 -11.06 9.67 -5.12
CA MET A 32 -9.93 9.77 -6.03
C MET A 32 -9.11 11.00 -5.69
N PHE A 33 -7.87 10.77 -5.29
CA PHE A 33 -6.83 11.77 -5.14
C PHE A 33 -6.19 12.03 -6.50
N VAL A 34 -6.00 13.30 -6.85
CA VAL A 34 -5.32 13.73 -8.07
C VAL A 34 -4.27 14.76 -7.72
N TYR A 35 -3.07 14.55 -8.22
CA TYR A 35 -1.93 15.44 -8.10
C TYR A 35 -1.38 15.75 -9.48
N ARG A 36 -1.25 17.02 -9.85
CA ARG A 36 -0.81 17.41 -11.19
C ARG A 36 0.28 18.48 -11.12
N LEU A 37 1.44 18.25 -11.74
CA LEU A 37 2.44 19.29 -11.95
C LEU A 37 1.91 20.36 -12.92
N SER A 38 2.04 21.64 -12.55
CA SER A 38 1.44 22.72 -13.34
C SER A 38 2.16 22.95 -14.68
N HIS A 39 3.48 22.73 -14.74
CA HIS A 39 4.29 22.92 -15.95
C HIS A 39 4.12 21.78 -16.97
N SER A 40 4.53 20.55 -16.64
CA SER A 40 4.42 19.41 -17.58
C SER A 40 3.00 18.88 -17.76
N GLY A 41 2.14 19.12 -16.77
CA GLY A 41 0.83 18.48 -16.69
C GLY A 41 0.86 17.01 -16.31
N LYS A 42 2.01 16.47 -15.91
CA LYS A 42 2.10 15.10 -15.39
C LYS A 42 1.20 14.96 -14.17
N ALA A 43 0.31 13.97 -14.20
CA ALA A 43 -0.66 13.73 -13.15
C ALA A 43 -0.52 12.34 -12.54
N ILE A 44 -0.73 12.24 -11.23
CA ILE A 44 -0.80 11.01 -10.44
C ILE A 44 -2.18 10.94 -9.76
N HIS A 45 -2.79 9.77 -9.81
CA HIS A 45 -4.14 9.49 -9.37
C HIS A 45 -4.13 8.26 -8.45
N ARG A 46 -4.86 8.31 -7.32
CA ARG A 46 -5.05 7.14 -6.47
C ARG A 46 -6.47 7.09 -5.95
N VAL A 47 -7.08 5.90 -5.95
CA VAL A 47 -8.44 5.69 -5.48
C VAL A 47 -8.41 4.96 -4.13
N TYR A 48 -9.08 5.56 -3.15
CA TYR A 48 -9.14 5.07 -1.78
C TYR A 48 -10.59 4.78 -1.37
N PRO A 49 -10.80 3.86 -0.39
CA PRO A 49 -12.13 3.57 0.13
C PRO A 49 -12.68 4.69 1.03
N THR A 50 -11.88 5.72 1.36
CA THR A 50 -12.26 6.79 2.30
C THR A 50 -11.71 8.14 1.85
N GLY A 51 -12.44 9.21 2.19
CA GLY A 51 -11.99 10.60 2.01
C GLY A 51 -11.30 11.18 3.26
N GLY A 52 -10.80 10.33 4.15
CA GLY A 52 -10.18 10.75 5.42
C GLY A 52 -8.77 11.35 5.24
N GLN A 53 -8.23 11.90 6.33
CA GLN A 53 -6.90 12.51 6.34
C GLN A 53 -5.82 11.51 5.93
N GLU A 54 -5.94 10.25 6.35
CA GLU A 54 -5.00 9.20 6.01
C GLU A 54 -4.90 8.98 4.49
N ALA A 55 -6.03 9.02 3.77
CA ALA A 55 -6.05 8.85 2.32
C ALA A 55 -5.49 10.07 1.58
N PHE A 56 -5.77 11.27 2.11
CA PHE A 56 -5.23 12.50 1.56
C PHE A 56 -3.71 12.58 1.70
N LEU A 57 -3.16 12.23 2.87
CA LEU A 57 -1.71 12.18 3.08
C LEU A 57 -1.06 11.08 2.24
N GLU A 58 -1.64 9.87 2.23
CA GLU A 58 -1.13 8.74 1.47
C GLU A 58 -1.11 9.03 -0.05
N GLY A 59 -2.10 9.75 -0.55
CA GLY A 59 -2.13 10.21 -1.95
C GLY A 59 -0.96 11.12 -2.32
N HIS A 60 -0.59 12.05 -1.43
CA HIS A 60 0.60 12.88 -1.64
C HIS A 60 1.88 12.06 -1.65
N ILE A 61 2.03 11.13 -0.69
CA ILE A 61 3.21 10.25 -0.61
C ILE A 61 3.36 9.45 -1.90
N GLU A 62 2.28 8.80 -2.36
CA GLU A 62 2.26 8.07 -3.63
C GLU A 62 2.62 8.95 -4.83
N ALA A 63 2.12 10.20 -4.86
CA ALA A 63 2.45 11.15 -5.93
C ALA A 63 3.92 11.58 -5.90
N PHE A 64 4.47 11.91 -4.73
CA PHE A 64 5.86 12.31 -4.57
C PHE A 64 6.82 11.19 -5.00
N HIS A 65 6.53 9.94 -4.59
CA HIS A 65 7.32 8.78 -5.03
C HIS A 65 7.21 8.52 -6.53
N ALA A 66 6.00 8.59 -7.10
CA ALA A 66 5.80 8.39 -8.53
C ALA A 66 6.46 9.49 -9.39
N LEU A 67 6.53 10.72 -8.88
CA LEU A 67 7.16 11.86 -9.52
C LEU A 67 8.67 11.97 -9.23
N GLY A 68 9.18 11.23 -8.25
CA GLY A 68 10.59 11.30 -7.82
C GLY A 68 11.00 12.64 -7.20
N GLY A 69 10.05 13.48 -6.77
CA GLY A 69 10.36 14.80 -6.22
C GLY A 69 9.12 15.62 -5.83
N ILE A 70 9.37 16.82 -5.31
CA ILE A 70 8.38 17.69 -4.68
C ILE A 70 8.50 19.11 -5.27
N PRO A 71 7.40 19.83 -5.54
CA PRO A 71 7.48 21.20 -6.05
C PRO A 71 8.19 22.17 -5.10
N THR A 72 8.95 23.09 -5.67
CA THR A 72 9.82 24.02 -4.93
C THR A 72 9.16 25.31 -4.50
N ARG A 73 8.04 25.72 -5.14
CA ARG A 73 7.31 26.94 -4.79
C ARG A 73 6.12 26.64 -3.89
N HIS A 74 5.11 25.93 -4.39
CA HIS A 74 3.98 25.50 -3.57
C HIS A 74 3.12 24.43 -4.26
N ILE A 75 2.23 23.83 -3.47
CA ILE A 75 1.15 22.97 -3.93
C ILE A 75 -0.17 23.70 -3.72
N ARG A 76 -0.94 23.87 -4.79
CA ARG A 76 -2.24 24.53 -4.79
C ARG A 76 -3.36 23.56 -4.47
N TYR A 77 -4.24 23.97 -3.57
CA TYR A 77 -5.42 23.24 -3.16
C TYR A 77 -6.65 24.08 -3.50
N ASP A 78 -7.38 23.72 -4.56
CA ASP A 78 -8.61 24.39 -4.98
C ASP A 78 -9.83 23.55 -4.58
N ASN A 79 -10.98 24.22 -4.40
CA ASN A 79 -12.29 23.61 -4.18
C ASN A 79 -12.31 22.46 -3.16
N LEU A 80 -11.54 22.60 -2.08
CA LEU A 80 -11.45 21.58 -1.05
C LEU A 80 -12.85 21.31 -0.51
N THR A 81 -13.33 20.07 -0.69
CA THR A 81 -14.61 19.67 -0.11
C THR A 81 -14.57 19.90 1.40
N SER A 82 -15.73 20.07 2.04
CA SER A 82 -15.79 20.24 3.50
C SER A 82 -15.03 19.13 4.25
N ALA A 83 -14.99 17.91 3.69
CA ALA A 83 -14.20 16.81 4.20
C ALA A 83 -12.69 17.09 4.13
N VAL A 84 -12.19 17.62 3.01
CA VAL A 84 -10.77 17.98 2.85
C VAL A 84 -10.40 19.20 3.69
N VAL A 85 -11.31 20.17 3.83
CA VAL A 85 -11.16 21.31 4.75
C VAL A 85 -11.06 20.81 6.19
N GLN A 86 -11.88 19.83 6.62
CA GLN A 86 -11.77 19.23 7.95
C GLN A 86 -10.47 18.44 8.13
N VAL A 87 -9.96 17.81 7.08
CA VAL A 87 -8.65 17.15 7.09
C VAL A 87 -7.53 18.17 7.35
N ILE A 88 -7.58 19.32 6.67
CA ILE A 88 -6.53 20.34 6.69
C ILE A 88 -6.63 21.26 7.91
N HIS A 89 -7.82 21.61 8.39
CA HIS A 89 -8.04 22.59 9.47
C HIS A 89 -8.60 21.98 10.77
N GLY A 90 -8.90 20.68 10.78
CA GLY A 90 -9.52 20.03 11.93
C GLY A 90 -11.02 20.36 12.10
N GLY A 91 -11.62 19.77 13.14
CA GLY A 91 -13.07 19.74 13.32
C GLY A 91 -13.72 20.94 14.02
N ASP A 92 -12.95 21.76 14.76
CA ASP A 92 -13.57 22.69 15.74
C ASP A 92 -13.29 24.19 15.51
N ARG A 93 -12.31 24.59 14.68
CA ARG A 93 -12.06 26.01 14.36
C ARG A 93 -11.46 26.13 12.96
N LEU A 94 -12.22 26.69 12.02
CA LEU A 94 -11.84 27.03 10.63
C LEU A 94 -10.69 28.07 10.50
N ARG A 95 -9.76 28.14 11.46
CA ARG A 95 -8.72 29.18 11.49
C ARG A 95 -7.30 28.65 11.68
N ASP A 96 -7.12 27.46 12.25
CA ASP A 96 -5.81 26.88 12.48
C ASP A 96 -5.66 25.59 11.65
N GLU A 97 -4.50 25.38 11.01
CA GLU A 97 -4.21 24.11 10.33
C GLU A 97 -4.11 22.97 11.35
N ASN A 98 -4.61 21.80 10.97
CA ASN A 98 -4.45 20.56 11.69
C ASN A 98 -2.96 20.29 11.89
N GLU A 99 -2.54 20.11 13.15
CA GLU A 99 -1.14 19.86 13.53
C GLU A 99 -0.50 18.74 12.69
N ARG A 100 -1.28 17.70 12.36
CA ARG A 100 -0.77 16.60 11.53
C ARG A 100 -0.46 17.03 10.10
N TRP A 101 -1.26 17.93 9.53
CA TRP A 101 -1.00 18.49 8.21
C TRP A 101 0.25 19.37 8.22
N VAL A 102 0.41 20.21 9.24
CA VAL A 102 1.62 21.02 9.43
C VAL A 102 2.87 20.13 9.51
N LEU A 103 2.82 19.07 10.31
CA LEU A 103 3.91 18.09 10.42
C LEU A 103 4.21 17.42 9.07
N PHE A 104 3.18 17.03 8.32
CA PHE A 104 3.34 16.42 7.01
C PHE A 104 4.05 17.35 6.02
N ARG A 105 3.59 18.61 5.90
CA ARG A 105 4.20 19.59 5.00
C ARG A 105 5.62 19.94 5.41
N SER A 106 5.89 20.00 6.72
CA SER A 106 7.22 20.24 7.25
C SER A 106 8.17 19.07 6.96
N HIS A 107 7.68 17.83 7.02
CA HIS A 107 8.45 16.62 6.71
C HIS A 107 8.88 16.58 5.23
N TYR A 108 7.97 16.94 4.33
CA TYR A 108 8.21 16.94 2.88
C TYR A 108 8.74 18.29 2.35
N GLY A 109 8.75 19.34 3.16
CA GLY A 109 9.34 20.62 2.82
C GLY A 109 8.62 21.42 1.73
N PHE A 110 7.29 21.44 1.72
CA PHE A 110 6.51 22.21 0.74
C PHE A 110 5.53 23.22 1.36
N ASP A 111 5.28 24.31 0.65
CA ASP A 111 4.26 25.29 0.99
C ASP A 111 2.90 24.92 0.40
N ALA A 112 1.83 25.05 1.20
CA ALA A 112 0.46 24.89 0.73
C ALA A 112 -0.13 26.25 0.38
N PHE A 113 -0.73 26.35 -0.81
CA PHE A 113 -1.45 27.53 -1.27
C PHE A 113 -2.94 27.21 -1.40
N TYR A 114 -3.77 27.88 -0.59
CA TYR A 114 -5.21 27.70 -0.58
C TYR A 114 -5.87 28.81 -1.40
N CYS A 115 -6.53 28.44 -2.50
CA CYS A 115 -7.22 29.42 -3.35
C CYS A 115 -8.47 30.00 -2.65
N GLN A 116 -8.81 31.26 -2.92
CA GLN A 116 -10.02 31.87 -2.37
C GLN A 116 -11.29 31.27 -3.01
N PRO A 117 -12.33 30.91 -2.23
CA PRO A 117 -13.59 30.44 -2.78
C PRO A 117 -14.33 31.54 -3.56
N GLY A 118 -14.89 31.22 -4.73
CA GLY A 118 -15.79 32.11 -5.47
C GLY A 118 -15.35 32.48 -6.90
N ILE A 119 -16.09 33.41 -7.51
CA ILE A 119 -15.86 33.95 -8.87
C ILE A 119 -14.52 34.70 -8.93
N ASP A 120 -14.09 35.30 -7.81
CA ASP A 120 -12.87 36.09 -7.72
C ASP A 120 -11.58 35.25 -7.83
N GLY A 121 -11.64 33.94 -7.53
CA GLY A 121 -10.55 33.00 -7.74
C GLY A 121 -10.61 32.25 -9.09
N ALA A 122 -11.66 32.45 -9.89
CA ALA A 122 -11.90 31.66 -11.11
C ALA A 122 -10.88 31.89 -12.24
N HIS A 123 -10.09 32.96 -12.14
CA HIS A 123 -9.09 33.33 -13.13
C HIS A 123 -7.74 32.60 -12.97
N GLU A 124 -7.55 31.86 -11.88
CA GLU A 124 -6.35 31.05 -11.59
C GLU A 124 -6.55 29.54 -11.85
N LYS A 125 -7.69 29.17 -12.44
CA LYS A 125 -8.23 27.79 -12.49
C LYS A 125 -8.11 27.16 -13.87
N GLY A 126 -7.80 25.86 -13.91
CA GLY A 126 -8.11 25.03 -15.09
C GLY A 126 -7.27 23.76 -15.26
N GLY A 127 -6.07 23.69 -14.67
CA GLY A 127 -5.15 22.56 -14.86
C GLY A 127 -5.73 21.24 -14.33
N VAL A 128 -5.91 21.15 -13.02
CA VAL A 128 -6.39 19.95 -12.33
C VAL A 128 -7.87 19.67 -12.62
N GLU A 129 -8.72 20.69 -12.75
CA GLU A 129 -10.14 20.49 -13.12
C GLU A 129 -10.27 19.86 -14.52
N GLY A 130 -9.49 20.38 -15.48
CA GLY A 130 -9.41 19.82 -16.83
C GLY A 130 -8.90 18.39 -16.83
N GLU A 131 -7.89 18.11 -16.01
CA GLU A 131 -7.32 16.76 -15.85
C GLU A 131 -8.30 15.79 -15.21
N VAL A 132 -8.92 16.14 -14.09
CA VAL A 132 -9.96 15.32 -13.43
C VAL A 132 -11.11 15.03 -14.40
N GLY A 133 -11.56 16.04 -15.14
CA GLY A 133 -12.62 15.88 -16.13
C GLY A 133 -12.20 15.00 -17.31
N TRP A 134 -10.96 15.12 -17.79
CA TRP A 134 -10.40 14.26 -18.83
C TRP A 134 -10.27 12.82 -18.36
N PHE A 135 -9.64 12.59 -17.21
CA PHE A 135 -9.42 11.27 -16.63
C PHE A 135 -10.73 10.52 -16.40
N ARG A 136 -11.74 11.21 -15.83
CA ARG A 136 -13.08 10.63 -15.61
C ARG A 136 -13.76 10.17 -16.90
N ARG A 137 -13.64 10.96 -17.98
CA ARG A 137 -14.26 10.63 -19.28
C ARG A 137 -13.57 9.48 -20.00
N ASN A 138 -12.26 9.35 -19.86
CA ASN A 138 -11.48 8.36 -20.62
C ASN A 138 -11.30 7.04 -19.87
N HIS A 139 -11.22 7.07 -18.54
CA HIS A 139 -10.85 5.89 -17.75
C HIS A 139 -11.93 5.44 -16.76
N LEU A 140 -12.83 6.35 -16.37
CA LEU A 140 -13.89 6.05 -15.39
C LEU A 140 -15.29 5.99 -16.02
N THR A 141 -15.36 6.07 -17.35
CA THR A 141 -16.61 5.96 -18.12
C THR A 141 -16.43 4.95 -19.26
N PRO A 142 -17.11 3.79 -19.24
CA PRO A 142 -17.99 3.31 -18.16
C PRO A 142 -17.25 3.09 -16.83
N MET A 143 -17.98 2.99 -15.72
CA MET A 143 -17.38 2.74 -14.40
C MET A 143 -16.51 1.48 -14.45
N PRO A 144 -15.26 1.53 -13.97
CA PRO A 144 -14.39 0.37 -14.01
C PRO A 144 -14.91 -0.72 -13.07
N GLU A 145 -14.84 -1.95 -13.56
CA GLU A 145 -15.15 -3.15 -12.77
C GLU A 145 -13.84 -3.81 -12.34
N VAL A 146 -13.69 -4.00 -11.03
CA VAL A 146 -12.49 -4.55 -10.39
C VAL A 146 -12.88 -5.40 -9.18
N ALA A 147 -12.06 -6.39 -8.86
CA ALA A 147 -12.22 -7.18 -7.63
C ALA A 147 -11.72 -6.41 -6.40
N THR A 148 -10.68 -5.59 -6.57
CA THR A 148 -10.04 -4.84 -5.47
C THR A 148 -9.67 -3.43 -5.88
N LEU A 149 -9.51 -2.53 -4.90
CA LEU A 149 -8.98 -1.19 -5.17
C LEU A 149 -7.49 -1.20 -5.55
N ASP A 150 -6.73 -2.21 -5.13
CA ASP A 150 -5.34 -2.37 -5.54
C ASP A 150 -5.28 -2.65 -7.05
N GLU A 151 -6.13 -3.55 -7.56
CA GLU A 151 -6.26 -3.81 -9.00
C GLU A 151 -6.63 -2.53 -9.78
N LEU A 152 -7.54 -1.71 -9.25
CA LEU A 152 -7.87 -0.43 -9.87
C LEU A 152 -6.67 0.52 -9.89
N ASN A 153 -5.95 0.65 -8.78
CA ASN A 153 -4.78 1.51 -8.71
C ASN A 153 -3.64 1.02 -9.62
N ASP A 154 -3.50 -0.29 -9.85
CA ASP A 154 -2.57 -0.83 -10.84
C ASP A 154 -2.96 -0.46 -12.27
N LYS A 155 -4.25 -0.54 -12.61
CA LYS A 155 -4.77 -0.04 -13.90
C LYS A 155 -4.51 1.46 -14.06
N ILE A 156 -4.74 2.24 -13.00
CA ILE A 156 -4.49 3.69 -12.99
C ILE A 156 -3.01 3.99 -13.24
N ARG A 157 -2.08 3.28 -12.59
CA ARG A 157 -0.63 3.44 -12.85
C ARG A 157 -0.27 3.16 -14.30
N ALA A 158 -0.88 2.16 -14.93
CA ALA A 158 -0.68 1.90 -16.35
C ALA A 158 -1.20 3.07 -17.22
N TRP A 159 -2.39 3.59 -16.93
CA TRP A 159 -2.94 4.75 -17.65
C TRP A 159 -2.07 6.01 -17.47
N GLU A 160 -1.52 6.25 -16.28
CA GLU A 160 -0.59 7.35 -16.02
C GLU A 160 0.70 7.25 -16.85
N VAL A 161 1.17 6.03 -17.13
CA VAL A 161 2.33 5.78 -18.00
C VAL A 161 1.98 6.06 -19.45
N ASP A 162 0.83 5.58 -19.92
CA ASP A 162 0.35 5.83 -21.28
C ASP A 162 0.16 7.33 -21.56
N ASP A 163 -0.29 8.06 -20.54
CA ASP A 163 -0.53 9.50 -20.62
C ASP A 163 0.73 10.33 -20.91
N ASN A 164 1.93 9.79 -20.65
CA ASN A 164 3.19 10.43 -21.01
C ASN A 164 3.31 10.71 -22.53
N THR A 165 2.55 9.98 -23.36
CA THR A 165 2.53 10.16 -24.83
C THR A 165 1.57 11.27 -25.27
N ARG A 166 0.65 11.70 -24.40
CA ARG A 166 -0.32 12.75 -24.72
C ARG A 166 0.36 14.11 -24.82
N ARG A 167 -0.15 14.96 -25.70
CA ARG A 167 0.20 16.38 -25.82
C ARG A 167 -0.96 17.22 -25.34
N ILE A 168 -0.71 18.11 -24.39
CA ILE A 168 -1.71 19.07 -23.90
C ILE A 168 -1.89 20.17 -24.94
N THR A 169 -3.13 20.59 -25.18
CA THR A 169 -3.43 21.67 -26.12
C THR A 169 -2.63 22.93 -25.76
N GLY A 170 -1.87 23.45 -26.72
CA GLY A 170 -1.00 24.61 -26.51
C GLY A 170 0.46 24.27 -26.17
N HIS A 171 0.77 23.01 -25.87
CA HIS A 171 2.15 22.55 -25.62
C HIS A 171 2.78 21.98 -26.89
N ALA A 172 4.08 22.20 -27.06
CA ALA A 172 4.85 21.66 -28.18
C ALA A 172 5.25 20.18 -27.96
N ASN A 173 5.58 19.82 -26.73
CA ASN A 173 6.07 18.50 -26.34
C ASN A 173 4.95 17.62 -25.78
N THR A 174 5.24 16.34 -25.59
CA THR A 174 4.35 15.46 -24.82
C THR A 174 4.53 15.69 -23.32
N ILE A 175 3.55 15.28 -22.52
CA ILE A 175 3.61 15.34 -21.06
C ILE A 175 4.88 14.66 -20.53
N GLY A 176 5.24 13.50 -21.07
CA GLY A 176 6.44 12.76 -20.67
C GLY A 176 7.75 13.49 -20.98
N GLN A 177 7.82 14.20 -22.11
CA GLN A 177 8.99 14.99 -22.49
C GLN A 177 9.16 16.20 -21.57
N ASP A 178 8.08 16.96 -21.34
CA ASP A 178 8.10 18.10 -20.43
C ASP A 178 8.40 17.66 -18.99
N TYR A 179 7.81 16.54 -18.54
CA TYR A 179 8.08 15.98 -17.21
C TYR A 179 9.55 15.56 -17.04
N HIS A 180 10.15 14.93 -18.06
CA HIS A 180 11.56 14.56 -18.00
C HIS A 180 12.47 15.78 -17.87
N ALA A 181 12.14 16.88 -18.56
CA ALA A 181 12.86 18.15 -18.42
C ALA A 181 12.56 18.86 -17.08
N GLU A 182 11.39 18.63 -16.51
CA GLU A 182 10.96 19.19 -15.23
C GLU A 182 11.62 18.51 -14.03
N LEU A 183 11.87 17.20 -14.10
CA LEU A 183 12.39 16.37 -13.00
C LEU A 183 13.59 16.98 -12.23
N PRO A 184 14.63 17.54 -12.88
CA PRO A 184 15.79 18.12 -12.17
C PRO A 184 15.46 19.38 -11.35
N HIS A 185 14.27 19.97 -11.55
CA HIS A 185 13.81 21.18 -10.87
C HIS A 185 12.94 20.90 -9.64
N LEU A 186 12.58 19.62 -9.41
CA LEU A 186 11.89 19.20 -8.20
C LEU A 186 12.86 19.09 -7.03
N ALA A 187 12.37 19.40 -5.83
CA ALA A 187 13.09 19.12 -4.60
C ALA A 187 13.16 17.59 -4.37
N PRO A 188 14.27 17.06 -3.83
CA PRO A 188 14.42 15.64 -3.57
C PRO A 188 13.47 15.16 -2.46
N LEU A 189 13.15 13.86 -2.49
CA LEU A 189 12.39 13.22 -1.42
C LEU A 189 13.24 13.10 -0.13
N PRO A 190 12.62 13.21 1.06
CA PRO A 190 13.29 12.87 2.32
C PRO A 190 13.66 11.38 2.35
N ALA A 191 14.65 11.02 3.17
CA ALA A 191 15.12 9.64 3.29
C ALA A 191 14.10 8.70 3.94
N ASP A 192 13.33 9.21 4.89
CA ASP A 192 12.29 8.47 5.60
C ASP A 192 10.90 8.94 5.15
N ASP A 193 9.96 8.00 5.07
CA ASP A 193 8.56 8.32 4.77
C ASP A 193 7.78 8.77 6.01
N PHE A 194 6.80 9.63 5.79
CA PHE A 194 5.81 9.99 6.80
C PHE A 194 4.77 8.88 6.94
N ASP A 195 4.37 8.52 8.18
CA ASP A 195 3.27 7.58 8.37
C ASP A 195 1.91 8.28 8.18
N PRO A 196 1.13 7.99 7.11
CA PRO A 196 -0.11 8.73 6.85
C PRO A 196 -1.25 8.31 7.78
N GLY A 197 -1.14 7.15 8.45
CA GLY A 197 -2.28 6.52 9.13
C GLY A 197 -2.61 7.11 10.51
N LEU A 198 -3.89 7.15 10.86
CA LEU A 198 -4.34 7.57 12.19
C LEU A 198 -3.70 6.69 13.29
N ILE A 199 -2.90 7.30 14.17
CA ILE A 199 -2.24 6.58 15.26
C ILE A 199 -3.26 6.29 16.37
N LEU A 200 -3.37 5.01 16.72
CA LEU A 200 -4.29 4.49 17.72
C LEU A 200 -3.53 3.57 18.69
N HIS A 201 -4.07 3.44 19.92
CA HIS A 201 -3.49 2.60 20.96
C HIS A 201 -4.51 1.62 21.57
N PRO A 202 -5.08 0.70 20.76
CA PRO A 202 -6.03 -0.29 21.25
C PRO A 202 -5.36 -1.26 22.22
N ARG A 203 -6.14 -1.77 23.18
CA ARG A 203 -5.74 -2.86 24.06
C ARG A 203 -6.05 -4.19 23.38
N VAL A 204 -5.10 -5.12 23.42
CA VAL A 204 -5.26 -6.49 22.92
C VAL A 204 -6.14 -7.27 23.90
N ASP A 205 -7.23 -7.85 23.40
CA ASP A 205 -8.16 -8.66 24.19
C ASP A 205 -7.63 -10.09 24.44
N ARG A 206 -8.40 -10.89 25.21
CA ARG A 206 -8.02 -12.26 25.56
C ARG A 206 -7.97 -13.23 24.37
N SER A 207 -8.56 -12.85 23.24
CA SER A 207 -8.56 -13.62 21.99
C SER A 207 -7.45 -13.16 21.04
N ALA A 208 -6.48 -12.37 21.54
CA ALA A 208 -5.42 -11.76 20.77
C ALA A 208 -5.94 -10.84 19.65
N LEU A 209 -7.04 -10.12 19.89
CA LEU A 209 -7.62 -9.19 18.92
C LEU A 209 -7.47 -7.74 19.40
N ILE A 210 -7.24 -6.83 18.46
CA ILE A 210 -7.43 -5.38 18.63
C ILE A 210 -8.70 -4.94 17.93
N THR A 211 -9.38 -3.93 18.46
CA THR A 211 -10.55 -3.31 17.79
C THR A 211 -10.18 -1.94 17.25
N VAL A 212 -10.30 -1.77 15.93
CA VAL A 212 -10.02 -0.52 15.21
C VAL A 212 -11.26 -0.16 14.40
N ARG A 213 -11.89 0.98 14.70
CA ARG A 213 -13.11 1.45 14.03
C ARG A 213 -14.21 0.37 13.91
N MET A 214 -14.45 -0.38 15.00
CA MET A 214 -15.43 -1.48 15.09
C MET A 214 -15.12 -2.72 14.23
N VAL A 215 -13.90 -2.85 13.70
CA VAL A 215 -13.38 -4.07 13.09
C VAL A 215 -12.36 -4.69 14.03
N LYS A 216 -12.38 -6.01 14.16
CA LYS A 216 -11.40 -6.75 14.95
C LYS A 216 -10.29 -7.31 14.06
N TYR A 217 -9.05 -7.12 14.47
CA TYR A 217 -7.87 -7.66 13.81
C TYR A 217 -7.06 -8.47 14.81
N SER A 218 -6.66 -9.69 14.44
CA SER A 218 -5.74 -10.48 15.27
C SER A 218 -4.36 -9.86 15.35
N VAL A 219 -3.67 -10.05 16.45
CA VAL A 219 -2.24 -9.77 16.62
C VAL A 219 -1.58 -11.00 17.27
N PRO A 220 -0.25 -11.14 17.24
CA PRO A 220 0.44 -12.22 17.93
C PRO A 220 0.02 -12.37 19.39
N ALA A 221 -0.24 -13.61 19.82
CA ALA A 221 -0.87 -13.89 21.11
C ALA A 221 -0.04 -13.48 22.34
N HIS A 222 1.28 -13.31 22.23
CA HIS A 222 2.11 -12.82 23.34
C HIS A 222 1.78 -11.37 23.75
N LEU A 223 1.03 -10.64 22.92
CA LEU A 223 0.59 -9.27 23.21
C LEU A 223 -0.71 -9.19 24.01
N ILE A 224 -1.35 -10.32 24.36
CA ILE A 224 -2.62 -10.30 25.10
C ILE A 224 -2.49 -9.43 26.37
N GLY A 225 -3.42 -8.48 26.52
CA GLY A 225 -3.44 -7.54 27.64
C GLY A 225 -2.49 -6.33 27.50
N GLN A 226 -1.71 -6.23 26.43
CA GLN A 226 -0.88 -5.05 26.15
C GLN A 226 -1.66 -3.99 25.36
N ARG A 227 -1.15 -2.75 25.33
CA ARG A 227 -1.60 -1.72 24.37
C ARG A 227 -0.57 -1.66 23.25
N VAL A 228 -1.02 -1.77 22.02
CA VAL A 228 -0.14 -1.73 20.84
C VAL A 228 -0.33 -0.44 20.08
N ARG A 229 0.71 0.03 19.38
CA ARG A 229 0.59 1.17 18.48
C ARG A 229 0.05 0.66 17.15
N VAL A 230 -0.99 1.32 16.65
CA VAL A 230 -1.61 1.01 15.36
C VAL A 230 -1.61 2.25 14.49
N SER A 231 -1.21 2.11 13.23
CA SER A 231 -1.42 3.10 12.19
C SER A 231 -2.57 2.64 11.28
N LEU A 232 -3.69 3.35 11.35
CA LEU A 232 -4.84 3.13 10.47
C LEU A 232 -4.66 3.97 9.19
N ARG A 233 -4.15 3.34 8.14
CA ARG A 233 -3.91 3.93 6.81
C ARG A 233 -5.16 3.83 5.93
N ALA A 234 -5.11 4.38 4.72
CA ALA A 234 -6.27 4.42 3.83
C ALA A 234 -6.75 3.01 3.47
N SER A 235 -5.82 2.12 3.13
CA SER A 235 -6.12 0.76 2.65
C SER A 235 -5.68 -0.35 3.61
N CYS A 236 -4.93 -0.05 4.67
CA CYS A 236 -4.45 -1.05 5.62
C CYS A 236 -4.42 -0.57 7.08
N VAL A 237 -4.24 -1.53 7.99
CA VAL A 237 -4.01 -1.35 9.42
C VAL A 237 -2.64 -1.95 9.73
N VAL A 238 -1.69 -1.12 10.15
CA VAL A 238 -0.33 -1.53 10.50
C VAL A 238 -0.19 -1.52 12.02
N VAL A 239 0.17 -2.66 12.59
CA VAL A 239 0.38 -2.86 14.03
C VAL A 239 1.88 -2.86 14.32
N PHE A 240 2.29 -2.14 15.35
CA PHE A 240 3.69 -2.01 15.74
C PHE A 240 3.93 -2.49 17.16
N GLU A 241 5.11 -3.07 17.36
CA GLU A 241 5.75 -3.26 18.65
C GLU A 241 7.02 -2.39 18.69
N GLY A 242 6.98 -1.32 19.48
CA GLY A 242 8.01 -0.28 19.43
C GLY A 242 8.08 0.36 18.04
N ARG A 243 9.20 0.14 17.32
CA ARG A 243 9.41 0.63 15.95
C ARG A 243 9.20 -0.46 14.88
N THR A 244 9.07 -1.72 15.28
CA THR A 244 8.96 -2.86 14.36
C THR A 244 7.51 -3.04 13.93
N VAL A 245 7.28 -3.22 12.62
CA VAL A 245 5.98 -3.66 12.10
C VAL A 245 5.77 -5.11 12.49
N LEU A 246 4.71 -5.37 13.25
CA LEU A 246 4.39 -6.69 13.75
C LEU A 246 3.35 -7.40 12.87
N ALA A 247 2.36 -6.66 12.39
CA ALA A 247 1.31 -7.18 11.52
C ALA A 247 0.77 -6.08 10.62
N THR A 248 0.38 -6.44 9.41
CA THR A 248 -0.34 -5.58 8.48
C THR A 248 -1.61 -6.28 8.04
N HIS A 249 -2.75 -5.62 8.17
CA HIS A 249 -4.04 -6.12 7.72
C HIS A 249 -4.64 -5.22 6.65
N PRO A 250 -5.33 -5.76 5.63
CA PRO A 250 -6.20 -4.97 4.78
C PRO A 250 -7.25 -4.25 5.63
N ARG A 251 -7.54 -2.99 5.32
CA ARG A 251 -8.59 -2.23 6.01
C ARG A 251 -9.94 -2.72 5.51
N LEU A 252 -10.77 -3.21 6.44
CA LEU A 252 -12.12 -3.65 6.10
C LEU A 252 -13.14 -2.52 6.34
N GLY A 253 -14.02 -2.29 5.36
CA GLY A 253 -15.06 -1.26 5.43
C GLY A 253 -16.31 -1.68 6.23
N THR A 254 -16.53 -2.98 6.41
CA THR A 254 -17.72 -3.52 7.07
C THR A 254 -17.55 -3.55 8.58
N ARG A 255 -18.47 -2.92 9.32
CA ARG A 255 -18.45 -2.90 10.79
C ARG A 255 -18.76 -4.28 11.37
N GLY A 256 -18.17 -4.62 12.51
CA GLY A 256 -18.45 -5.85 13.25
C GLY A 256 -17.78 -7.11 12.70
N VAL A 257 -17.01 -7.00 11.61
CA VAL A 257 -16.24 -8.12 11.07
C VAL A 257 -14.95 -8.34 11.85
N THR A 258 -14.43 -9.57 11.77
CA THR A 258 -13.18 -9.98 12.40
C THR A 258 -12.26 -10.59 11.35
N ARG A 259 -11.05 -10.07 11.22
CA ARG A 259 -9.97 -10.64 10.42
C ARG A 259 -8.94 -11.29 11.34
N VAL A 260 -8.73 -12.59 11.17
CA VAL A 260 -7.75 -13.36 11.93
C VAL A 260 -6.69 -13.95 11.01
N GLU A 261 -5.43 -13.79 11.37
CA GLU A 261 -4.29 -14.45 10.74
C GLU A 261 -3.93 -15.71 11.52
N LEU A 262 -3.71 -16.83 10.83
CA LEU A 262 -3.39 -18.11 11.46
C LEU A 262 -2.03 -18.06 12.16
N ASP A 263 -1.04 -17.39 11.55
CA ASP A 263 0.30 -17.27 12.12
C ASP A 263 0.29 -16.72 13.56
N HIS A 264 -0.57 -15.75 13.84
CA HIS A 264 -0.65 -15.08 15.14
C HIS A 264 -1.00 -16.02 16.30
N TYR A 265 -1.56 -17.19 16.01
CA TYR A 265 -2.01 -18.17 16.99
C TYR A 265 -1.12 -19.41 17.04
N LEU A 266 -0.15 -19.60 16.13
CA LEU A 266 0.59 -20.86 15.98
C LEU A 266 1.32 -21.27 17.27
N GLU A 267 1.92 -20.33 18.00
CA GLU A 267 2.59 -20.61 19.28
C GLU A 267 1.62 -21.14 20.34
N VAL A 268 0.42 -20.55 20.44
CA VAL A 268 -0.63 -21.00 21.36
C VAL A 268 -1.19 -22.36 20.92
N LEU A 269 -1.40 -22.53 19.61
CA LEU A 269 -1.91 -23.76 19.03
C LEU A 269 -0.90 -24.90 19.18
N ARG A 270 0.40 -24.62 19.18
CA ARG A 270 1.46 -25.63 19.44
C ARG A 270 1.29 -26.26 20.82
N HIS A 271 0.94 -25.45 21.82
CA HIS A 271 0.65 -25.90 23.18
C HIS A 271 -0.78 -26.45 23.35
N LYS A 272 -1.73 -26.02 22.52
CA LYS A 272 -3.14 -26.43 22.55
C LYS A 272 -3.62 -26.94 21.18
N PRO A 273 -3.04 -28.05 20.65
CA PRO A 273 -3.30 -28.50 19.29
C PRO A 273 -4.76 -28.89 19.05
N GLY A 274 -5.48 -29.32 20.10
CA GLY A 274 -6.90 -29.65 20.01
C GLY A 274 -7.80 -28.47 19.59
N ALA A 275 -7.34 -27.23 19.74
CA ALA A 275 -8.08 -26.04 19.28
C ALA A 275 -7.90 -25.74 17.78
N PHE A 276 -6.90 -26.34 17.13
CA PHE A 276 -6.56 -26.07 15.73
C PHE A 276 -7.70 -26.40 14.75
N PRO A 277 -8.33 -27.60 14.79
CA PRO A 277 -9.31 -28.00 13.78
C PRO A 277 -10.55 -27.10 13.71
N GLY A 278 -11.00 -26.60 14.86
CA GLY A 278 -12.19 -25.76 14.98
C GLY A 278 -11.90 -24.26 15.01
N SER A 279 -10.66 -23.84 14.78
CA SER A 279 -10.28 -22.43 14.91
C SER A 279 -10.83 -21.59 13.75
N THR A 280 -11.35 -20.39 14.07
CA THR A 280 -11.71 -19.39 13.05
C THR A 280 -10.50 -19.00 12.19
N ALA A 281 -9.30 -19.02 12.78
CA ALA A 281 -8.06 -18.71 12.08
C ALA A 281 -7.76 -19.71 10.95
N LEU A 282 -7.91 -21.02 11.20
CA LEU A 282 -7.78 -22.05 10.14
C LEU A 282 -8.86 -21.89 9.06
N ALA A 283 -10.10 -21.63 9.46
CA ALA A 283 -11.20 -21.46 8.52
C ALA A 283 -10.95 -20.26 7.57
N GLN A 284 -10.50 -19.12 8.11
CA GLN A 284 -10.13 -17.96 7.28
C GLN A 284 -8.87 -18.22 6.45
N ALA A 285 -7.86 -18.91 6.97
CA ALA A 285 -6.65 -19.24 6.21
C ALA A 285 -6.95 -20.14 5.00
N ARG A 286 -7.87 -21.11 5.14
CA ARG A 286 -8.35 -21.92 4.02
C ARG A 286 -9.12 -21.08 3.00
N ALA A 287 -10.05 -20.24 3.46
CA ALA A 287 -10.85 -19.38 2.57
C ALA A 287 -9.98 -18.39 1.78
N ALA A 288 -8.90 -17.89 2.38
CA ALA A 288 -7.93 -17.01 1.75
C ALA A 288 -6.87 -17.74 0.91
N GLY A 289 -6.88 -19.08 0.87
CA GLY A 289 -5.89 -19.89 0.16
C GLY A 289 -4.50 -19.97 0.82
N ALA A 290 -4.29 -19.31 1.97
CA ALA A 290 -3.04 -19.38 2.73
C ALA A 290 -2.79 -20.79 3.31
N PHE A 291 -3.86 -21.52 3.63
CA PHE A 291 -3.79 -22.93 4.02
C PHE A 291 -4.23 -23.82 2.84
N THR A 292 -3.26 -24.48 2.22
CA THR A 292 -3.45 -25.20 0.95
C THR A 292 -3.75 -26.70 1.13
N ALA A 293 -4.12 -27.37 0.04
CA ALA A 293 -4.31 -28.83 0.01
C ALA A 293 -3.04 -29.61 0.41
N ALA A 294 -1.84 -29.07 0.19
CA ALA A 294 -0.60 -29.69 0.63
C ALA A 294 -0.51 -29.73 2.17
N HIS A 295 -0.93 -28.66 2.84
CA HIS A 295 -0.99 -28.62 4.30
C HIS A 295 -2.03 -29.61 4.84
N ASP A 296 -3.20 -29.71 4.20
CA ASP A 296 -4.22 -30.72 4.55
C ASP A 296 -3.70 -32.15 4.39
N ALA A 297 -3.00 -32.44 3.28
CA ALA A 297 -2.41 -33.75 3.02
C ALA A 297 -1.34 -34.10 4.06
N PHE A 298 -0.45 -33.15 4.39
CA PHE A 298 0.55 -33.33 5.44
C PHE A 298 -0.11 -33.60 6.79
N TRP A 299 -1.11 -32.80 7.15
CA TRP A 299 -1.79 -32.94 8.41
C TRP A 299 -2.49 -34.30 8.55
N ALA A 300 -3.19 -34.75 7.51
CA ALA A 300 -3.85 -36.05 7.49
C ALA A 300 -2.84 -37.19 7.64
N ALA A 301 -1.71 -37.13 6.92
CA ALA A 301 -0.64 -38.12 7.02
C ALA A 301 0.00 -38.13 8.41
N ALA A 302 0.32 -36.95 8.97
CA ALA A 302 0.93 -36.82 10.29
C ALA A 302 0.02 -37.34 11.41
N ARG A 303 -1.29 -37.06 11.34
CA ARG A 303 -2.28 -37.60 12.30
C ARG A 303 -2.41 -39.11 12.20
N LYS A 304 -2.36 -39.68 10.99
CA LYS A 304 -2.41 -41.13 10.78
C LYS A 304 -1.19 -41.84 11.37
N THR A 305 -0.01 -41.25 11.24
CA THR A 305 1.26 -41.85 11.72
C THR A 305 1.47 -41.67 13.22
N SER A 306 1.20 -40.48 13.75
CA SER A 306 1.62 -40.07 15.10
C SER A 306 0.45 -39.78 16.06
N GLY A 307 -0.79 -39.95 15.60
CA GLY A 307 -1.99 -39.59 16.35
C GLY A 307 -2.34 -38.10 16.27
N ASP A 308 -3.52 -37.75 16.77
CA ASP A 308 -4.11 -36.42 16.56
C ASP A 308 -3.29 -35.27 17.14
N VAL A 309 -2.80 -35.42 18.38
CA VAL A 309 -2.06 -34.38 19.10
C VAL A 309 -0.70 -34.13 18.44
N ALA A 310 0.13 -35.16 18.35
CA ALA A 310 1.48 -35.04 17.81
C ALA A 310 1.47 -34.72 16.30
N GLY A 311 0.53 -35.28 15.54
CA GLY A 311 0.37 -34.96 14.12
C GLY A 311 -0.04 -33.50 13.88
N THR A 312 -0.88 -32.93 14.74
CA THR A 312 -1.25 -31.50 14.65
C THR A 312 -0.10 -30.60 15.08
N GLN A 313 0.69 -30.99 16.10
CA GLN A 313 1.91 -30.25 16.47
C GLN A 313 2.94 -30.26 15.34
N ALA A 314 3.12 -31.40 14.66
CA ALA A 314 3.99 -31.48 13.49
C ALA A 314 3.54 -30.53 12.37
N LEU A 315 2.22 -30.46 12.08
CA LEU A 315 1.71 -29.47 11.13
C LEU A 315 2.00 -28.04 11.57
N ILE A 316 1.79 -27.71 12.85
CA ILE A 316 2.04 -26.37 13.36
C ILE A 316 3.52 -25.99 13.22
N ASP A 317 4.43 -26.93 13.47
CA ASP A 317 5.87 -26.74 13.26
C ASP A 317 6.22 -26.51 11.78
N VAL A 318 5.52 -27.18 10.85
CA VAL A 318 5.61 -26.88 9.41
C VAL A 318 5.07 -25.50 9.07
N LEU A 319 3.93 -25.10 9.63
CA LEU A 319 3.34 -23.77 9.38
C LEU A 319 4.26 -22.64 9.87
N LEU A 320 4.97 -22.85 10.98
CA LEU A 320 5.95 -21.89 11.50
C LEU A 320 7.14 -21.66 10.55
N LEU A 321 7.41 -22.57 9.60
CA LEU A 321 8.46 -22.39 8.60
C LEU A 321 8.21 -21.19 7.68
N HIS A 322 6.94 -20.85 7.41
CA HIS A 322 6.56 -19.69 6.57
C HIS A 322 7.07 -18.35 7.13
N ARG A 323 7.47 -18.29 8.41
CA ARG A 323 8.09 -17.09 9.00
C ARG A 323 9.51 -16.83 8.48
N SER A 324 10.16 -17.85 7.91
CA SER A 324 11.58 -17.79 7.50
C SER A 324 11.83 -18.30 6.09
N LEU A 325 10.85 -18.97 5.48
CA LEU A 325 10.94 -19.55 4.15
C LEU A 325 9.77 -19.08 3.27
N PRO A 326 10.00 -18.84 1.97
CA PRO A 326 8.93 -18.56 1.01
C PRO A 326 7.86 -19.65 0.98
N SER A 327 6.60 -19.26 0.76
CA SER A 327 5.47 -20.18 0.83
C SER A 327 5.51 -21.27 -0.24
N ASP A 328 5.97 -20.94 -1.45
CA ASP A 328 6.20 -21.90 -2.54
C ASP A 328 7.25 -22.95 -2.14
N ALA A 329 8.34 -22.54 -1.50
CA ALA A 329 9.37 -23.43 -0.99
C ALA A 329 8.84 -24.36 0.11
N VAL A 330 8.04 -23.85 1.06
CA VAL A 330 7.42 -24.69 2.10
C VAL A 330 6.45 -25.70 1.49
N ILE A 331 5.61 -25.28 0.53
CA ILE A 331 4.68 -26.18 -0.19
C ILE A 331 5.44 -27.26 -0.97
N ALA A 332 6.52 -26.91 -1.65
CA ALA A 332 7.39 -27.86 -2.35
C ALA A 332 8.05 -28.84 -1.36
N GLY A 333 8.49 -28.35 -0.20
CA GLY A 333 9.04 -29.16 0.88
C GLY A 333 8.03 -30.17 1.45
N ILE A 334 6.79 -29.72 1.68
CA ILE A 334 5.69 -30.59 2.11
C ILE A 334 5.44 -31.70 1.10
N THR A 335 5.33 -31.32 -0.18
CA THR A 335 5.06 -32.27 -1.28
C THR A 335 6.20 -33.30 -1.42
N SER A 336 7.44 -32.84 -1.31
CA SER A 336 8.63 -33.71 -1.37
C SER A 336 8.68 -34.68 -0.20
N ALA A 337 8.44 -34.21 1.03
CA ALA A 337 8.39 -35.06 2.21
C ALA A 337 7.31 -36.14 2.09
N LEU A 338 6.11 -35.76 1.63
CA LEU A 338 5.01 -36.69 1.42
C LEU A 338 5.30 -37.73 0.32
N SER A 339 6.03 -37.37 -0.72
CA SER A 339 6.40 -38.31 -1.81
C SER A 339 7.23 -39.50 -1.34
N VAL A 340 8.02 -39.31 -0.27
CA VAL A 340 8.82 -40.36 0.38
C VAL A 340 8.16 -40.91 1.65
N GLY A 341 6.89 -40.55 1.92
CA GLY A 341 6.13 -41.00 3.08
C GLY A 341 6.55 -40.36 4.41
N ALA A 342 7.35 -39.30 4.39
CA ALA A 342 7.81 -38.61 5.58
C ALA A 342 6.77 -37.59 6.09
N THR A 343 6.52 -37.62 7.41
CA THR A 343 5.60 -36.71 8.12
C THR A 343 6.33 -35.88 9.20
N SER A 344 7.65 -35.78 9.10
CA SER A 344 8.49 -35.00 10.01
C SER A 344 8.64 -33.55 9.53
N PRO A 345 8.44 -32.54 10.40
CA PRO A 345 8.70 -31.14 10.08
C PRO A 345 10.15 -30.86 9.64
N ASP A 346 11.12 -31.59 10.19
CA ASP A 346 12.54 -31.41 9.85
C ASP A 346 12.83 -31.78 8.39
N VAL A 347 12.18 -32.85 7.88
CA VAL A 347 12.30 -33.25 6.48
C VAL A 347 11.71 -32.18 5.57
N VAL A 348 10.53 -31.66 5.93
CA VAL A 348 9.91 -30.53 5.21
C VAL A 348 10.84 -29.32 5.20
N ALA A 349 11.46 -28.97 6.33
CA ALA A 349 12.37 -27.83 6.42
C ALA A 349 13.62 -27.99 5.55
N VAL A 350 14.22 -29.18 5.51
CA VAL A 350 15.37 -29.48 4.66
C VAL A 350 15.00 -29.35 3.18
N GLU A 351 13.88 -29.96 2.78
CA GLU A 351 13.42 -29.92 1.39
C GLU A 351 13.02 -28.50 0.95
N ALA A 352 12.34 -27.76 1.82
CA ALA A 352 11.97 -26.37 1.56
C ALA A 352 13.21 -25.47 1.40
N ARG A 353 14.22 -25.60 2.26
CA ARG A 353 15.48 -24.85 2.14
C ARG A 353 16.21 -25.19 0.84
N ARG A 354 16.27 -26.48 0.47
CA ARG A 354 16.86 -26.93 -0.79
C ARG A 354 16.17 -26.29 -1.99
N HIS A 355 14.83 -26.26 -1.98
CA HIS A 355 14.04 -25.63 -3.02
C HIS A 355 14.27 -24.11 -3.11
N ALA A 356 14.32 -23.43 -1.96
CA ALA A 356 14.59 -21.99 -1.90
C ALA A 356 15.98 -21.64 -2.46
N THR A 357 17.01 -22.44 -2.14
CA THR A 357 18.37 -22.22 -2.68
C THR A 357 18.48 -22.50 -4.17
N GLY A 358 17.74 -23.49 -4.69
CA GLY A 358 17.72 -23.84 -6.12
C GLY A 358 17.04 -22.80 -7.01
N HIS A 359 16.25 -21.88 -6.43
CA HIS A 359 15.55 -20.80 -7.12
C HIS A 359 16.29 -19.45 -7.07
N THR A 360 17.54 -19.41 -6.63
CA THR A 360 18.35 -18.18 -6.77
C THR A 360 18.69 -17.99 -8.25
N PRO A 361 18.21 -16.95 -8.95
CA PRO A 361 18.65 -16.68 -10.30
C PRO A 361 20.15 -16.40 -10.28
N ALA A 362 20.90 -17.03 -11.18
CA ALA A 362 22.33 -16.81 -11.31
C ALA A 362 22.61 -15.29 -11.44
N PRO A 363 23.64 -14.75 -10.78
CA PRO A 363 23.98 -13.33 -10.96
C PRO A 363 24.33 -13.10 -12.42
N THR A 364 23.60 -12.17 -13.06
CA THR A 364 23.92 -11.67 -14.39
C THR A 364 25.38 -11.21 -14.39
N PRO A 365 26.25 -11.71 -15.28
CA PRO A 365 27.63 -11.26 -15.30
C PRO A 365 27.67 -9.77 -15.60
N ALA A 366 28.27 -8.99 -14.70
CA ALA A 366 28.51 -7.58 -14.89
C ALA A 366 29.31 -7.37 -16.18
N SER A 367 28.73 -6.62 -17.11
CA SER A 367 29.40 -6.15 -18.32
C SER A 367 30.69 -5.43 -17.93
N ALA A 368 31.82 -5.98 -18.31
CA ALA A 368 33.12 -5.33 -18.15
C ALA A 368 33.13 -4.04 -18.99
N GLU A 369 33.20 -2.88 -18.32
CA GLU A 369 33.49 -1.60 -18.96
C GLU A 369 34.88 -1.67 -19.58
N ALA A 370 34.93 -1.56 -20.90
CA ALA A 370 36.17 -1.36 -21.64
C ALA A 370 36.67 0.07 -21.39
N HIS A 371 37.66 0.22 -20.51
CA HIS A 371 38.45 1.43 -20.41
C HIS A 371 39.23 1.65 -21.72
N HIS A 372 38.81 2.65 -22.49
CA HIS A 372 39.59 3.19 -23.60
C HIS A 372 40.66 4.13 -23.02
N HIS A 373 41.90 3.66 -22.99
CA HIS A 373 43.06 4.41 -22.53
C HIS A 373 43.68 5.15 -23.74
N THR A 374 43.55 6.47 -23.77
CA THR A 374 44.24 7.33 -24.74
C THR A 374 45.65 7.62 -24.24
N PRO A 375 46.72 7.32 -25.00
CA PRO A 375 48.08 7.70 -24.59
C PRO A 375 48.41 9.13 -25.03
N THR A 376 48.83 9.94 -24.07
CA THR A 376 49.51 11.23 -24.26
C THR A 376 50.89 11.00 -24.86
N GLY A 377 51.15 11.59 -26.02
CA GLY A 377 52.47 11.66 -26.63
C GLY A 377 52.95 13.10 -26.71
N THR A 378 54.07 13.42 -26.09
CA THR A 378 54.94 14.56 -26.44
C THR A 378 56.34 14.28 -25.93
N PRO A 379 57.39 14.46 -26.73
CA PRO A 379 58.71 14.83 -26.22
C PRO A 379 58.85 16.36 -26.07
#